data_AF-A0A192H5R7-F1
#
_entry.id   AF-A0A192H5R7-F1
#
_cell.length_a   1.000
_cell.length_b   1.000
_cell.length_c   1.000
_cell.angle_alpha   90.00
_cell.angle_beta   90.00
_cell.angle_gamma   90.00
#
_symmetry.space_group_name_H-M   'P 1'
#
loop_
_entity.id
_entity.type
_entity.pdbx_description
1 polymer ?
#
loop_
_entity_poly.entity_id
_entity_poly.type
_entity_poly.pdbx_seq_one_letter_code
_entity_poly.pdbx_strand_id
1 'polypeptide(L)'
;MTQGTNSGFKGGLKYVLHNRLVLIVGLLSILPLIVTQLFNVSSPDYVATILRSNSVAYGFADMSYGIGGLVSGLLMANILKKFKKKMITITLFGLVVLALIALFLGHQISLMYAASFLIGLANSSLRIVLNTILMTHIDGQFMGRATSLWNGLAQFIEIFASTYIGILNDSYGANYGFLCMAFIMAIGMFLTTAMSKNS
;
A
#
# COMPACT_ATOMS: atom_id res chain seq x y z
N MET A 1 35.86 -23.35 4.17
CA MET A 1 36.26 -22.24 5.07
C MET A 1 36.77 -21.09 4.22
N THR A 2 35.98 -20.03 4.08
CA THR A 2 36.38 -18.60 4.02
C THR A 2 35.09 -17.82 3.76
N GLN A 3 34.42 -17.50 4.88
CA GLN A 3 33.39 -16.48 4.92
C GLN A 3 34.05 -15.16 4.51
N GLY A 4 33.88 -14.79 3.25
CA GLY A 4 34.21 -13.47 2.74
C GLY A 4 33.19 -12.48 3.28
N THR A 5 33.56 -11.82 4.37
CA THR A 5 32.96 -10.63 4.97
C THR A 5 32.69 -9.54 3.92
N ASN A 6 31.56 -9.63 3.23
CA ASN A 6 30.91 -8.46 2.62
C ASN A 6 29.59 -8.20 3.35
N SER A 7 29.67 -8.17 4.67
CA SER A 7 28.64 -7.79 5.65
C SER A 7 28.31 -6.28 5.63
N GLY A 8 28.57 -5.60 4.50
CA GLY A 8 28.20 -4.21 4.24
C GLY A 8 26.88 -4.06 3.48
N PHE A 9 26.37 -2.83 3.39
CA PHE A 9 25.15 -2.44 2.65
C PHE A 9 25.09 -3.03 1.22
N LYS A 10 26.24 -3.13 0.55
CA LYS A 10 26.40 -3.76 -0.77
C LYS A 10 26.06 -5.27 -0.80
N GLY A 11 26.31 -6.01 0.27
CA GLY A 11 25.99 -7.45 0.37
C GLY A 11 24.48 -7.70 0.49
N GLY A 12 23.80 -6.90 1.32
CA GLY A 12 22.34 -6.91 1.41
C GLY A 12 21.67 -6.49 0.09
N LEU A 13 22.20 -5.45 -0.56
CA LEU A 13 21.70 -4.99 -1.86
C LEU A 13 21.89 -6.04 -2.96
N LYS A 14 23.04 -6.71 -3.01
CA LYS A 14 23.33 -7.78 -3.98
C LYS A 14 22.45 -9.01 -3.76
N TYR A 15 22.16 -9.38 -2.51
CA TYR A 15 21.26 -10.49 -2.16
C TYR A 15 19.81 -10.20 -2.60
N VAL A 16 19.33 -8.98 -2.33
CA VAL A 16 18.03 -8.51 -2.80
C VAL A 16 17.96 -8.53 -4.32
N LEU A 17 18.99 -7.98 -5.01
CA LEU A 17 19.07 -7.95 -6.48
C LEU A 17 19.12 -9.34 -7.13
N HIS A 18 19.70 -10.32 -6.45
CA HIS A 18 19.78 -11.69 -6.96
C HIS A 18 18.46 -12.46 -6.76
N ASN A 19 17.74 -12.16 -5.69
CA ASN A 19 16.45 -12.79 -5.38
C ASN A 19 15.29 -11.97 -5.92
N ARG A 20 14.90 -12.24 -7.18
CA ARG A 20 13.78 -11.58 -7.87
C ARG A 20 12.48 -11.58 -7.05
N LEU A 21 12.23 -12.63 -6.26
CA LEU A 21 11.11 -12.72 -5.31
C LEU A 21 11.19 -11.64 -4.21
N VAL A 22 12.35 -11.46 -3.59
CA VAL A 22 12.56 -10.46 -2.52
C VAL A 22 12.46 -9.04 -3.07
N LEU A 23 12.96 -8.80 -4.28
CA LEU A 23 12.79 -7.54 -4.99
C LEU A 23 11.33 -7.19 -5.21
N ILE A 24 10.54 -8.13 -5.77
CA ILE A 24 9.14 -7.84 -6.10
C ILE A 24 8.30 -7.68 -4.83
N VAL A 25 8.50 -8.52 -3.80
CA VAL A 25 7.78 -8.38 -2.53
C VAL A 25 8.19 -7.08 -1.82
N GLY A 26 9.46 -6.68 -1.91
CA GLY A 26 9.94 -5.37 -1.44
C GLY A 26 9.21 -4.23 -2.15
N LEU A 27 9.15 -4.25 -3.48
CA LEU A 27 8.41 -3.26 -4.26
C LEU A 27 6.91 -3.23 -3.91
N LEU A 28 6.29 -4.40 -3.74
CA LEU A 28 4.89 -4.51 -3.34
C LEU A 28 4.65 -3.96 -1.94
N SER A 29 5.62 -4.06 -1.03
CA SER A 29 5.51 -3.51 0.33
C SER A 29 5.51 -1.98 0.36
N ILE A 30 6.05 -1.36 -0.69
CA ILE A 30 6.10 0.10 -0.86
C ILE A 30 4.74 0.64 -1.34
N LEU A 31 3.99 -0.11 -2.16
CA LEU A 31 2.74 0.39 -2.76
C LEU A 31 1.68 0.81 -1.73
N PRO A 32 1.37 0.01 -0.67
CA PRO A 32 0.42 0.42 0.35
C PRO A 32 0.86 1.66 1.13
N LEU A 33 2.17 1.88 1.31
CA LEU A 33 2.71 3.05 1.99
C LEU A 33 2.45 4.30 1.15
N ILE A 34 2.82 4.26 -0.14
CA ILE A 34 2.57 5.36 -1.08
C ILE A 34 1.08 5.69 -1.13
N VAL A 35 0.22 4.69 -1.29
CA VAL A 35 -1.22 4.91 -1.42
C VAL A 35 -1.84 5.47 -0.15
N THR A 36 -1.41 5.00 1.02
CA THR A 36 -1.89 5.55 2.30
C THR A 36 -1.52 7.03 2.41
N GLN A 37 -0.30 7.39 2.01
CA GLN A 37 0.15 8.76 2.11
C GLN A 37 -0.53 9.68 1.09
N LEU A 38 -0.70 9.21 -0.15
CA LEU A 38 -1.45 9.93 -1.18
C LEU A 38 -2.93 10.11 -0.78
N PHE A 39 -3.53 9.10 -0.14
CA PHE A 39 -4.87 9.19 0.41
C PHE A 39 -4.96 10.27 1.49
N ASN A 40 -4.01 10.32 2.43
CA ASN A 40 -3.98 11.34 3.47
C ASN A 40 -3.81 12.77 2.93
N VAL A 41 -3.17 12.94 1.77
CA VAL A 41 -3.03 14.26 1.12
C VAL A 41 -4.29 14.62 0.32
N SER A 42 -4.88 13.67 -0.40
CA SER A 42 -6.00 13.93 -1.32
C SER A 42 -7.37 13.93 -0.63
N SER A 43 -7.51 13.16 0.46
CA SER A 43 -8.76 13.01 1.21
C SER A 43 -9.29 14.31 1.83
N PRO A 44 -8.48 15.15 2.54
CA PRO A 44 -8.99 16.40 3.10
C PRO A 44 -9.42 17.37 1.99
N ASP A 45 -8.67 17.43 0.89
CA ASP A 45 -9.01 18.26 -0.25
C ASP A 45 -10.29 17.80 -0.94
N TYR A 46 -10.49 16.48 -1.12
CA TYR A 46 -11.72 15.88 -1.64
C TYR A 46 -12.95 16.22 -0.79
N VAL A 47 -12.82 16.17 0.54
CA VAL A 47 -13.91 16.52 1.47
C VAL A 47 -14.30 17.99 1.36
N ALA A 48 -13.30 18.86 1.29
CA ALA A 48 -13.48 20.31 1.28
C ALA A 48 -14.03 20.80 -0.08
N THR A 49 -13.47 20.33 -1.19
CA THR A 49 -13.80 20.81 -2.53
C THR A 49 -15.01 20.11 -3.13
N ILE A 50 -15.04 18.79 -3.11
CA ILE A 50 -16.02 17.98 -3.85
C ILE A 50 -17.23 17.64 -2.99
N LEU A 51 -17.03 17.19 -1.76
CA LEU A 51 -18.13 16.90 -0.83
C LEU A 51 -18.69 18.18 -0.17
N ARG A 52 -17.98 19.33 -0.31
CA ARG A 52 -18.31 20.63 0.32
C ARG A 52 -18.63 20.49 1.81
N SER A 53 -17.96 19.56 2.46
CA SER A 53 -18.20 19.20 3.85
C SER A 53 -17.10 19.78 4.75
N ASN A 54 -17.34 19.77 6.05
CA ASN A 54 -16.43 20.36 7.03
C ASN A 54 -15.35 19.33 7.44
N SER A 55 -14.24 19.80 8.01
CA SER A 55 -13.11 18.99 8.49
C SER A 55 -13.53 17.90 9.49
N VAL A 56 -14.69 18.07 10.14
CA VAL A 56 -15.30 17.04 11.00
C VAL A 56 -15.63 15.77 10.21
N ALA A 57 -16.17 15.88 9.00
CA ALA A 57 -16.45 14.73 8.15
C ALA A 57 -15.17 14.01 7.73
N TYR A 58 -14.11 14.75 7.43
CA TYR A 58 -12.78 14.16 7.21
C TYR A 58 -12.30 13.39 8.45
N GLY A 59 -12.45 13.97 9.65
CA GLY A 59 -12.12 13.29 10.91
C GLY A 59 -12.87 11.97 11.09
N PHE A 60 -14.17 11.92 10.76
CA PHE A 60 -14.94 10.67 10.79
C PHE A 60 -14.47 9.65 9.75
N ALA A 61 -14.08 10.10 8.56
CA ALA A 61 -13.52 9.22 7.53
C ALA A 61 -12.16 8.64 7.96
N ASP A 62 -11.30 9.46 8.55
CA ASP A 62 -9.99 9.04 9.06
C ASP A 62 -10.13 8.07 10.25
N MET A 63 -11.09 8.32 11.16
CA MET A 63 -11.45 7.36 12.20
C MET A 63 -11.93 6.02 11.61
N SER A 64 -12.76 6.07 10.57
CA SER A 64 -13.26 4.86 9.89
C SER A 64 -12.11 4.09 9.24
N TYR A 65 -11.15 4.80 8.63
CA TYR A 65 -9.92 4.21 8.09
C TYR A 65 -9.12 3.50 9.19
N GLY A 66 -8.91 4.17 10.33
CA GLY A 66 -8.21 3.60 11.49
C GLY A 66 -8.88 2.36 12.06
N ILE A 67 -10.21 2.37 12.19
CA ILE A 67 -10.99 1.20 12.65
C ILE A 67 -10.82 0.04 11.65
N GLY A 68 -10.91 0.31 10.35
CA GLY A 68 -10.65 -0.69 9.31
C GLY A 68 -9.27 -1.33 9.46
N GLY A 69 -8.24 -0.51 9.73
CA GLY A 69 -6.88 -0.96 10.00
C GLY A 69 -6.76 -1.87 11.24
N LEU A 70 -7.43 -1.52 12.34
CA LEU A 70 -7.43 -2.37 13.55
C LEU A 70 -8.12 -3.72 13.29
N VAL A 71 -9.29 -3.70 12.66
CA VAL A 71 -10.05 -4.90 12.30
C VAL A 71 -9.22 -5.80 11.36
N SER A 72 -8.44 -5.20 10.46
CA SER A 72 -7.56 -5.92 9.55
C SER A 72 -6.53 -6.80 10.27
N GLY A 73 -5.96 -6.30 11.37
CA GLY A 73 -4.95 -7.03 12.15
C GLY A 73 -5.51 -8.30 12.77
N LEU A 74 -6.72 -8.19 13.32
CA LEU A 74 -7.44 -9.32 13.91
C LEU A 74 -7.89 -10.32 12.84
N LEU A 75 -8.44 -9.83 11.72
CA LEU A 75 -8.88 -10.68 10.61
C LEU A 75 -7.72 -11.44 9.97
N MET A 76 -6.60 -10.74 9.70
CA MET A 76 -5.45 -11.35 9.04
C MET A 76 -4.78 -12.43 9.89
N ALA A 77 -4.79 -12.32 11.21
CA ALA A 77 -4.27 -13.37 12.09
C ALA A 77 -4.94 -14.74 11.86
N ASN A 78 -6.24 -14.75 11.54
CA ASN A 78 -7.00 -15.97 11.24
C ASN A 78 -6.92 -16.36 9.76
N ILE A 79 -6.98 -15.39 8.85
CA ILE A 79 -6.97 -15.61 7.40
C ILE A 79 -5.61 -16.14 6.92
N LEU A 80 -4.50 -15.65 7.47
CA LEU A 80 -3.15 -16.14 7.17
C LEU A 80 -2.95 -17.62 7.51
N LYS A 81 -3.75 -18.17 8.45
CA LYS A 81 -3.72 -19.58 8.83
C LYS A 81 -4.55 -20.47 7.90
N LYS A 82 -5.61 -19.93 7.30
CA LYS A 82 -6.58 -20.68 6.47
C LYS A 82 -6.32 -20.57 4.97
N PHE A 83 -5.78 -19.45 4.49
CA PHE A 83 -5.66 -19.17 3.06
C PHE A 83 -4.22 -18.91 2.63
N LYS A 84 -3.93 -19.17 1.34
CA LYS A 84 -2.64 -18.87 0.74
C LYS A 84 -2.42 -17.35 0.73
N LYS A 85 -1.31 -16.89 1.31
CA LYS A 85 -0.87 -15.47 1.37
C LYS A 85 -1.11 -14.72 0.04
N LYS A 86 -0.80 -15.38 -1.07
CA LYS A 86 -0.97 -14.87 -2.45
C LYS A 86 -2.42 -14.56 -2.85
N MET A 87 -3.37 -15.46 -2.58
CA MET A 87 -4.78 -15.22 -2.91
C MET A 87 -5.32 -14.06 -2.09
N ILE A 88 -4.94 -13.99 -0.80
CA ILE A 88 -5.31 -12.89 0.08
C ILE A 88 -4.80 -11.57 -0.49
N THR A 89 -3.51 -11.48 -0.86
CA THR A 89 -2.92 -10.27 -1.43
C THR A 89 -3.65 -9.79 -2.69
N ILE A 90 -3.96 -10.69 -3.63
CA ILE A 90 -4.68 -10.34 -4.87
C ILE A 90 -6.09 -9.79 -4.57
N THR A 91 -6.83 -10.46 -3.68
CA THR A 91 -8.17 -10.02 -3.30
C THR A 91 -8.15 -8.65 -2.62
N LEU A 92 -7.17 -8.40 -1.75
CA LEU A 92 -7.04 -7.12 -1.06
C LEU A 92 -6.68 -5.98 -2.03
N PHE A 93 -5.74 -6.21 -2.97
CA PHE A 93 -5.46 -5.20 -4.01
C PHE A 93 -6.71 -4.89 -4.84
N GLY A 94 -7.46 -5.91 -5.26
CA GLY A 94 -8.72 -5.71 -5.98
C GLY A 94 -9.74 -4.90 -5.17
N LEU A 95 -9.85 -5.18 -3.87
CA LEU A 95 -10.75 -4.44 -2.97
C LEU A 95 -10.37 -2.96 -2.86
N VAL A 96 -9.07 -2.63 -2.77
CA VAL A 96 -8.59 -1.23 -2.75
C VAL A 96 -8.89 -0.54 -4.07
N VAL A 97 -8.61 -1.18 -5.20
CA VAL A 97 -8.89 -0.61 -6.54
C VAL A 97 -10.38 -0.32 -6.69
N LEU A 98 -11.25 -1.23 -6.28
CA LEU A 98 -12.70 -1.02 -6.30
C LEU A 98 -13.13 0.14 -5.40
N ALA A 99 -12.58 0.24 -4.18
CA ALA A 99 -12.89 1.33 -3.27
C ALA A 99 -12.43 2.70 -3.80
N LEU A 100 -11.25 2.77 -4.43
CA LEU A 100 -10.73 4.00 -5.05
C LEU A 100 -11.53 4.40 -6.29
N ILE A 101 -11.95 3.45 -7.12
CA ILE A 101 -12.84 3.72 -8.27
C ILE A 101 -14.22 4.18 -7.78
N ALA A 102 -14.74 3.59 -6.71
CA ALA A 102 -15.99 4.02 -6.10
C ALA A 102 -15.89 5.48 -5.62
N LEU A 103 -14.80 5.86 -4.95
CA LEU A 103 -14.55 7.25 -4.55
C LEU A 103 -14.47 8.21 -5.76
N PHE A 104 -13.83 7.79 -6.85
CA PHE A 104 -13.75 8.58 -8.07
C PHE A 104 -15.13 8.85 -8.71
N LEU A 105 -15.99 7.82 -8.76
CA LEU A 105 -17.31 7.93 -9.39
C LEU A 105 -18.36 8.56 -8.44
N GLY A 106 -18.24 8.31 -7.14
CA GLY A 106 -19.29 8.60 -6.17
C GLY A 106 -18.98 9.80 -5.29
N HIS A 107 -19.78 10.86 -5.46
CA HIS A 107 -19.64 12.14 -4.78
C HIS A 107 -20.44 12.19 -3.45
N GLN A 108 -20.49 11.09 -2.70
CA GLN A 108 -21.30 10.97 -1.46
C GLN A 108 -20.43 10.75 -0.21
N ILE A 109 -20.75 11.47 0.87
CA ILE A 109 -20.09 11.35 2.19
C ILE A 109 -20.17 9.91 2.73
N SER A 110 -21.33 9.25 2.62
CA SER A 110 -21.50 7.87 3.10
C SER A 110 -20.59 6.89 2.36
N LEU A 111 -20.40 7.11 1.04
CA LEU A 111 -19.49 6.31 0.23
C LEU A 111 -18.04 6.51 0.68
N MET A 112 -17.68 7.74 1.04
CA MET A 112 -16.36 8.05 1.54
C MET A 112 -16.05 7.32 2.85
N TYR A 113 -16.99 7.23 3.79
CA TYR A 113 -16.78 6.46 5.02
C TYR A 113 -16.61 4.96 4.75
N ALA A 114 -17.47 4.39 3.89
CA ALA A 114 -17.38 2.98 3.51
C ALA A 114 -16.06 2.67 2.78
N ALA A 115 -15.67 3.51 1.83
CA ALA A 115 -14.42 3.36 1.09
C ALA A 115 -13.20 3.53 2.01
N SER A 116 -13.19 4.53 2.89
CA SER A 116 -12.10 4.75 3.85
C SER A 116 -11.92 3.53 4.75
N PHE A 117 -13.02 2.95 5.25
CA PHE A 117 -12.98 1.72 6.03
C PHE A 117 -12.39 0.54 5.23
N LEU A 118 -12.84 0.34 3.99
CA LEU A 118 -12.34 -0.74 3.12
C LEU A 118 -10.87 -0.56 2.74
N ILE A 119 -10.44 0.66 2.41
CA ILE A 119 -9.05 0.98 2.10
C ILE A 119 -8.18 0.76 3.34
N GLY A 120 -8.60 1.24 4.52
CA GLY A 120 -7.88 1.04 5.78
C GLY A 120 -7.72 -0.43 6.14
N LEU A 121 -8.79 -1.22 5.96
CA LEU A 121 -8.77 -2.66 6.15
C LEU A 121 -7.82 -3.36 5.19
N ALA A 122 -7.90 -3.03 3.90
CA ALA A 122 -7.12 -3.72 2.89
C ALA A 122 -5.64 -3.31 2.87
N ASN A 123 -5.32 -2.02 2.98
CA ASN A 123 -3.93 -1.53 3.04
C ASN A 123 -3.19 -2.10 4.26
N SER A 124 -3.83 -2.08 5.43
CA SER A 124 -3.24 -2.63 6.64
C SER A 124 -3.06 -4.15 6.53
N SER A 125 -4.04 -4.86 5.96
CA SER A 125 -3.91 -6.29 5.68
C SER A 125 -2.76 -6.60 4.72
N LEU A 126 -2.64 -5.86 3.62
CA LEU A 126 -1.57 -6.02 2.64
C LEU A 126 -0.20 -5.87 3.30
N ARG A 127 -0.05 -4.86 4.16
CA ARG A 127 1.18 -4.62 4.91
C ARG A 127 1.54 -5.80 5.81
N ILE A 128 0.57 -6.39 6.52
CA ILE A 128 0.80 -7.56 7.37
C ILE A 128 1.27 -8.75 6.52
N VAL A 129 0.56 -9.05 5.43
CA VAL A 129 0.89 -10.20 4.57
C VAL A 129 2.27 -10.03 3.93
N LEU A 130 2.56 -8.85 3.38
CA LEU A 130 3.84 -8.57 2.71
C LEU A 130 5.02 -8.61 3.68
N ASN A 131 4.88 -8.01 4.86
CA ASN A 131 5.89 -8.11 5.91
C ASN A 131 6.12 -9.57 6.34
N THR A 132 5.05 -10.35 6.46
CA THR A 132 5.16 -11.78 6.79
C THR A 132 5.88 -12.56 5.67
N ILE A 133 5.65 -12.23 4.39
CA ILE A 133 6.37 -12.85 3.27
C ILE A 133 7.85 -12.48 3.30
N LEU A 134 8.18 -11.22 3.57
CA LEU A 134 9.57 -10.75 3.71
C LEU A 134 10.28 -11.48 4.86
N MET A 135 9.62 -11.60 6.03
CA MET A 135 10.17 -12.31 7.19
C MET A 135 10.45 -13.79 6.93
N THR A 136 9.64 -14.44 6.09
CA THR A 136 9.85 -15.86 5.77
C THR A 136 10.89 -16.11 4.68
N HIS A 137 11.25 -15.11 3.86
CA HIS A 137 12.17 -15.27 2.72
C HIS A 137 13.52 -14.55 2.91
N ILE A 138 13.59 -13.53 3.76
CA ILE A 138 14.82 -12.79 4.05
C ILE A 138 15.41 -13.33 5.35
N ASP A 139 16.69 -13.66 5.29
CA ASP A 139 17.46 -14.07 6.46
C ASP A 139 17.50 -12.92 7.50
N GLY A 140 17.21 -13.23 8.78
CA GLY A 140 16.92 -12.23 9.81
C GLY A 140 18.01 -11.15 9.99
N GLN A 141 19.26 -11.52 9.69
CA GLN A 141 20.44 -10.65 9.67
C GLN A 141 20.37 -9.50 8.63
N PHE A 142 19.64 -9.66 7.53
CA PHE A 142 19.48 -8.64 6.49
C PHE A 142 18.11 -7.97 6.49
N MET A 143 17.14 -8.52 7.24
CA MET A 143 15.76 -8.03 7.31
C MET A 143 15.69 -6.54 7.66
N GLY A 144 16.30 -6.11 8.76
CA GLY A 144 16.24 -4.71 9.20
C GLY A 144 16.85 -3.73 8.19
N ARG A 145 17.94 -4.13 7.51
CA ARG A 145 18.61 -3.32 6.49
C ARG A 145 17.79 -3.24 5.21
N ALA A 146 17.23 -4.37 4.75
CA ALA A 146 16.36 -4.41 3.58
C ALA A 146 15.09 -3.59 3.80
N THR A 147 14.43 -3.74 4.96
CA THR A 147 13.25 -2.95 5.30
C THR A 147 13.54 -1.45 5.37
N SER A 148 14.68 -1.06 5.94
CA SER A 148 15.08 0.37 5.97
C SER A 148 15.33 0.93 4.56
N LEU A 149 15.98 0.14 3.70
CA LEU A 149 16.16 0.46 2.29
C LEU A 149 14.83 0.63 1.55
N TRP A 150 13.90 -0.30 1.74
CA TRP A 150 12.58 -0.25 1.11
C TRP A 150 11.74 0.92 1.61
N ASN A 151 11.73 1.17 2.92
CA ASN A 151 11.03 2.30 3.50
C ASN A 151 11.66 3.64 3.05
N GLY A 152 12.98 3.72 2.96
CA GLY A 152 13.66 4.90 2.43
C GLY A 152 13.31 5.15 0.96
N LEU A 153 13.34 4.11 0.13
CA LEU A 153 12.89 4.20 -1.27
C LEU A 153 11.41 4.57 -1.38
N ALA A 154 10.55 4.02 -0.52
CA ALA A 154 9.15 4.40 -0.43
C ALA A 154 9.02 5.89 -0.16
N GLN A 155 9.65 6.40 0.89
CA GLN A 155 9.59 7.82 1.24
C GLN A 155 10.13 8.73 0.13
N PHE A 156 11.22 8.34 -0.53
CA PHE A 156 11.72 9.11 -1.68
C PHE A 156 10.68 9.18 -2.80
N ILE A 157 10.07 8.05 -3.18
CA ILE A 157 9.04 8.00 -4.22
C ILE A 157 7.79 8.77 -3.76
N GLU A 158 7.41 8.66 -2.49
CA GLU A 158 6.26 9.35 -1.88
C GLU A 158 6.38 10.86 -2.01
N ILE A 159 7.57 11.44 -1.81
CA ILE A 159 7.79 12.88 -1.96
C ILE A 159 7.43 13.31 -3.38
N PHE A 160 7.99 12.64 -4.40
CA PHE A 160 7.70 12.97 -5.79
C PHE A 160 6.25 12.69 -6.18
N ALA A 161 5.69 11.56 -5.73
CA ALA A 161 4.32 11.18 -6.03
C ALA A 161 3.32 12.17 -5.40
N SER A 162 3.53 12.57 -4.14
CA SER A 162 2.70 13.53 -3.42
C SER A 162 2.71 14.90 -4.10
N THR A 163 3.90 15.40 -4.48
CA THR A 163 4.00 16.66 -5.23
C THR A 163 3.28 16.58 -6.58
N TYR A 164 3.45 15.47 -7.31
CA TYR A 164 2.79 15.29 -8.60
C TYR A 164 1.26 15.18 -8.48
N ILE A 165 0.76 14.44 -7.50
CA ILE A 165 -0.67 14.33 -7.21
C ILE A 165 -1.24 15.67 -6.75
N GLY A 166 -0.52 16.44 -5.93
CA GLY A 166 -0.94 17.79 -5.53
C GLY A 166 -1.18 18.71 -6.71
N ILE A 167 -0.22 18.77 -7.66
CA ILE A 167 -0.34 19.59 -8.88
C ILE A 167 -1.51 19.11 -9.76
N LEU A 168 -1.69 17.80 -9.91
CA LEU A 168 -2.81 17.23 -10.65
C LEU A 168 -4.15 17.53 -10.00
N ASN A 169 -4.20 17.48 -8.68
CA ASN A 169 -5.38 17.79 -7.90
C ASN A 169 -5.79 19.25 -8.10
N ASP A 170 -4.86 20.19 -7.98
CA ASP A 170 -5.13 21.62 -8.19
C ASP A 170 -5.62 21.94 -9.61
N SER A 171 -5.19 21.16 -10.62
CA SER A 171 -5.54 21.43 -12.03
C SER A 171 -6.80 20.70 -12.52
N TYR A 172 -7.06 19.47 -12.07
CA TYR A 172 -8.13 18.60 -12.59
C TYR A 172 -9.15 18.16 -11.51
N GLY A 173 -8.89 18.43 -10.23
CA GLY A 173 -9.74 18.08 -9.08
C GLY A 173 -9.34 16.78 -8.37
N ALA A 174 -9.68 16.66 -7.08
CA ALA A 174 -9.15 15.63 -6.17
C ALA A 174 -9.53 14.20 -6.54
N ASN A 175 -10.58 14.06 -7.34
CA ASN A 175 -10.99 12.81 -7.93
C ASN A 175 -9.86 12.12 -8.71
N TYR A 176 -9.09 12.86 -9.50
CA TYR A 176 -8.03 12.25 -10.31
C TYR A 176 -6.88 11.68 -9.47
N GLY A 177 -6.68 12.20 -8.25
CA GLY A 177 -5.75 11.62 -7.28
C GLY A 177 -6.09 10.17 -6.96
N PHE A 178 -7.36 9.86 -6.71
CA PHE A 178 -7.81 8.49 -6.44
C PHE A 178 -7.67 7.57 -7.66
N LEU A 179 -7.86 8.10 -8.88
CA LEU A 179 -7.68 7.33 -10.11
C LEU A 179 -6.19 6.96 -10.33
N CYS A 180 -5.27 7.89 -10.09
CA CYS A 180 -3.83 7.59 -10.10
C CYS A 180 -3.46 6.54 -9.05
N MET A 181 -3.99 6.64 -7.82
CA MET A 181 -3.78 5.63 -6.78
C MET A 181 -4.31 4.25 -7.19
N ALA A 182 -5.48 4.21 -7.84
CA ALA A 182 -6.08 2.97 -8.34
C ALA A 182 -5.18 2.32 -9.40
N PHE A 183 -4.59 3.11 -10.30
CA PHE A 183 -3.62 2.62 -11.29
C PHE A 183 -2.36 2.03 -10.63
N ILE A 184 -1.81 2.70 -9.61
CA ILE A 184 -0.64 2.19 -8.86
C ILE A 184 -0.97 0.84 -8.21
N MET A 185 -2.14 0.71 -7.58
CA MET A 185 -2.58 -0.55 -6.98
C MET A 185 -2.88 -1.64 -8.02
N ALA A 186 -3.43 -1.28 -9.18
CA ALA A 186 -3.65 -2.21 -10.28
C ALA A 186 -2.33 -2.77 -10.84
N ILE A 187 -1.29 -1.94 -10.95
CA ILE A 187 0.07 -2.40 -11.31
C ILE A 187 0.59 -3.39 -10.24
N GLY A 188 0.36 -3.12 -8.95
CA GLY A 188 0.69 -4.03 -7.85
C GLY A 188 -0.02 -5.39 -7.95
N MET A 189 -1.31 -5.37 -8.30
CA MET A 189 -2.11 -6.56 -8.57
C MET A 189 -1.58 -7.34 -9.79
N PHE A 190 -1.19 -6.64 -10.86
CA PHE A 190 -0.60 -7.26 -12.04
C PHE A 190 0.77 -7.88 -11.74
N LEU A 191 1.62 -7.21 -10.95
CA LEU A 191 2.91 -7.75 -10.51
C LEU A 191 2.74 -9.01 -9.65
N THR A 192 1.80 -9.02 -8.70
CA THR A 192 1.53 -10.20 -7.86
C THR A 192 0.98 -11.38 -8.65
N THR A 193 0.14 -11.12 -9.66
CA THR A 193 -0.35 -12.16 -10.57
C THR A 193 0.72 -12.60 -11.58
N ALA A 194 1.62 -11.74 -12.03
CA ALA A 194 2.74 -12.11 -12.88
C ALA A 194 3.74 -13.03 -12.17
N MET A 195 3.98 -12.81 -10.88
CA MET A 195 4.71 -13.77 -10.03
C MET A 195 4.01 -15.14 -9.96
N SER A 196 2.70 -15.19 -10.18
CA SER A 196 1.93 -16.44 -10.15
C SER A 196 2.20 -17.37 -11.30
N LYS A 197 2.58 -16.84 -12.47
CA LYS A 197 2.81 -17.65 -13.66
C LYS A 197 4.21 -18.28 -13.72
N ASN A 198 5.12 -17.81 -12.89
CA ASN A 198 6.54 -18.19 -12.91
C ASN A 198 6.96 -19.11 -11.75
N SER A 199 6.01 -19.61 -10.96
CA SER A 199 6.22 -20.59 -9.88
C SER A 199 5.17 -21.68 -9.97
#